data_AF-A0A382CEN1-F1
#
_entry.id   AF-A0A382CEN1-F1
#
_cell.length_a   1.000
_cell.length_b   1.000
_cell.length_c   1.000
_cell.angle_alpha   90.00
_cell.angle_beta   90.00
_cell.angle_gamma   90.00
#
_symmetry.space_group_name_H-M   'P 1'
#
loop_
_entity.id
_entity.type
_entity.pdbx_description
1 polymer ?
#
loop_
_entity_poly.entity_id
_entity_poly.type
_entity_poly.pdbx_seq_one_letter_code
_entity_poly.pdbx_strand_id
1 'polypeptide(L)' 'MARLRAPDGCPWDREQDHKSIRMNAVEEVYELLDAIESEDDAEMEEELGDLLLQVVFHAQMAKERDA' A
#
# COMPACT_ATOMS: atom_id res chain seq x y z
N MET A 1 4.89 4.89 -7.15
CA MET A 1 5.73 3.72 -6.80
C MET A 1 7.03 3.56 -7.60
N ALA A 2 7.01 3.52 -8.94
CA ALA A 2 8.23 3.29 -9.74
C ALA A 2 9.41 4.21 -9.40
N ARG A 3 9.16 5.51 -9.17
CA ARG A 3 10.21 6.45 -8.73
C ARG A 3 10.76 6.13 -7.33
N LEU A 4 9.88 5.73 -6.41
CA LEU A 4 10.25 5.41 -5.03
C LEU A 4 11.05 4.10 -4.94
N ARG A 5 10.76 3.12 -5.80
CA ARG A 5 11.49 1.85 -5.90
C ARG A 5 12.65 1.85 -6.91
N ALA A 6 12.93 2.99 -7.55
CA ALA A 6 14.09 3.13 -8.43
C ALA A 6 15.40 3.00 -7.62
N PRO A 7 16.56 2.70 -8.24
CA PRO A 7 17.83 2.55 -7.51
C PRO A 7 18.22 3.74 -6.62
N ASP A 8 17.82 4.96 -7.01
CA ASP A 8 18.01 6.23 -6.28
C ASP A 8 16.79 6.66 -5.46
N GLY A 9 15.80 5.78 -5.32
CA GLY A 9 14.58 5.99 -4.55
C GLY A 9 14.74 5.67 -3.06
N CYS A 10 13.61 5.48 -2.38
CA CYS A 10 13.55 5.17 -0.95
C CYS A 10 14.12 3.77 -0.68
N PRO A 11 15.12 3.62 0.21
CA PRO A 11 15.69 2.32 0.54
C PRO A 11 14.67 1.33 1.10
N TRP A 12 13.80 1.79 2.02
CA TRP A 12 12.78 0.94 2.61
C TRP A 12 11.81 0.42 1.55
N ASP A 13 11.35 1.29 0.65
CA ASP A 13 10.43 0.89 -0.41
C ASP A 13 11.03 -0.18 -1.29
N ARG A 14 12.32 -0.12 -1.61
CA ARG A 14 13.01 -1.10 -2.47
C ARG A 14 13.21 -2.45 -1.81
N GLU A 15 13.40 -2.47 -0.49
CA GLU A 15 13.63 -3.70 0.27
C GLU A 15 12.36 -4.54 0.43
N GLN A 16 11.18 -3.97 0.17
CA GLN A 16 9.92 -4.67 0.30
C GLN A 16 9.68 -5.70 -0.82
N ASP A 17 9.03 -6.81 -0.43
CA ASP A 17 8.44 -7.81 -1.32
C ASP A 17 6.96 -8.04 -0.97
N HIS A 18 6.24 -8.84 -1.76
CA HIS A 18 4.81 -9.09 -1.50
C HIS A 18 4.53 -9.69 -0.11
N LYS A 19 5.49 -10.40 0.48
CA LYS A 19 5.31 -11.01 1.80
C LYS A 19 5.62 -9.99 2.90
N SER A 20 6.60 -9.12 2.74
CA SER A 20 7.00 -8.17 3.79
C SER A 20 5.88 -7.17 4.09
N ILE A 21 5.16 -6.70 3.07
CA ILE A 21 4.06 -5.71 3.23
C ILE A 21 2.65 -6.32 3.29
N ARG A 22 2.53 -7.66 3.29
CA ARG A 22 1.20 -8.31 3.29
C ARG A 22 0.34 -7.94 4.50
N MET A 23 0.98 -7.65 5.64
CA MET A 23 0.27 -7.29 6.87
C MET A 23 -0.17 -5.84 6.82
N ASN A 24 0.63 -4.94 6.24
CA ASN A 24 0.20 -3.56 5.99
C ASN A 24 -1.09 -3.54 5.15
N ALA A 25 -1.13 -4.31 4.05
CA ALA A 25 -2.35 -4.42 3.25
C ALA A 25 -3.57 -5.02 4.00
N VAL A 26 -3.35 -5.77 5.07
CA VAL A 26 -4.45 -6.25 5.93
C VAL A 26 -4.85 -5.15 6.92
N GLU A 27 -3.88 -4.42 7.47
CA GLU A 27 -4.08 -3.29 8.38
C GLU A 27 -4.92 -2.20 7.71
N GLU A 28 -4.56 -1.72 6.51
CA GLU A 28 -5.34 -0.66 5.81
C GLU A 28 -6.80 -1.10 5.54
N VAL A 29 -7.03 -2.41 5.32
CA VAL A 29 -8.41 -2.92 5.14
C VAL A 29 -9.18 -2.86 6.45
N TYR A 30 -8.55 -3.17 7.58
CA TYR A 30 -9.20 -3.05 8.88
C TYR A 30 -9.42 -1.60 9.28
N GLU A 31 -8.49 -0.70 8.98
CA GLU A 31 -8.62 0.74 9.23
C GLU A 31 -9.74 1.34 8.37
N LEU A 32 -9.80 0.98 7.07
CA LEU A 32 -10.93 1.33 6.21
C LEU A 32 -12.28 0.84 6.76
N LEU A 33 -12.33 -0.39 7.29
CA LEU A 33 -13.56 -0.91 7.89
C LEU A 33 -13.96 -0.12 9.15
N ASP A 34 -12.99 0.28 9.97
CA ASP A 34 -13.24 1.09 11.17
C ASP A 34 -13.74 2.49 10.80
N ALA A 35 -13.18 3.11 9.76
CA ALA A 35 -13.65 4.37 9.21
C ALA A 35 -15.12 4.30 8.72
N ILE A 36 -15.49 3.20 8.06
CA ILE A 36 -16.87 2.95 7.62
C ILE A 36 -17.82 2.79 8.82
N GLU A 37 -17.44 1.97 9.81
CA GLU A 37 -18.27 1.72 10.99
C GLU A 37 -18.41 2.96 11.89
N SER A 38 -17.42 3.84 11.90
CA SER A 38 -17.44 5.10 12.65
C SER A 38 -18.13 6.26 11.93
N GLU A 39 -18.57 6.05 10.67
CA GLU A 39 -19.12 7.10 9.79
C GLU A 39 -18.17 8.32 9.66
N ASP A 40 -16.86 8.09 9.69
CA ASP A 40 -15.84 9.13 9.53
C ASP A 40 -15.37 9.22 8.07
N ASP A 41 -15.98 10.14 7.31
CA ASP A 41 -15.64 10.35 5.90
C ASP A 41 -14.19 10.79 5.68
N ALA A 42 -13.56 11.46 6.66
CA ALA A 42 -12.19 11.94 6.51
C ALA A 42 -11.19 10.79 6.68
N GLU A 43 -11.39 9.96 7.70
CA GLU A 43 -10.60 8.73 7.88
C GLU A 43 -10.80 7.80 6.68
N MET A 44 -12.05 7.65 6.20
CA MET A 44 -12.33 6.80 5.06
C MET A 44 -11.58 7.28 3.79
N GLU A 45 -11.46 8.58 3.56
CA GLU A 45 -10.67 9.12 2.44
C GLU A 45 -9.18 8.77 2.57
N GLU A 46 -8.61 8.88 3.78
CA GLU A 46 -7.22 8.54 4.09
C GLU A 46 -6.95 7.05 3.82
N GLU A 47 -7.75 6.17 4.41
CA GLU A 47 -7.57 4.72 4.33
C GLU A 47 -7.82 4.16 2.92
N LEU A 48 -8.73 4.77 2.16
CA LEU A 48 -8.88 4.44 0.74
C LEU A 48 -7.62 4.79 -0.06
N GLY A 49 -6.95 5.88 0.31
CA GLY A 49 -5.67 6.28 -0.27
C GLY A 49 -4.57 5.26 0.02
N ASP A 50 -4.48 4.82 1.27
CA ASP A 50 -3.46 3.88 1.71
C ASP A 50 -3.70 2.47 1.16
N LEU A 51 -4.96 2.01 1.13
CA LEU A 51 -5.30 0.76 0.46
C LEU A 51 -4.99 0.81 -1.05
N LEU A 52 -5.25 1.94 -1.71
CA LEU A 52 -4.86 2.13 -3.12
C LEU A 52 -3.34 2.12 -3.28
N LEU A 53 -2.59 2.72 -2.36
CA LEU A 53 -1.13 2.67 -2.35
C LEU A 53 -0.64 1.22 -2.30
N GLN A 54 -1.21 0.38 -1.43
CA GLN A 54 -0.87 -1.05 -1.36
C GLN A 54 -1.11 -1.76 -2.70
N VAL A 55 -2.24 -1.53 -3.36
CA VAL A 55 -2.53 -2.08 -4.70
C VAL A 55 -1.46 -1.68 -5.71
N VAL A 56 -1.12 -0.40 -5.78
CA VAL A 56 -0.08 0.12 -6.68
C VAL A 56 1.30 -0.44 -6.33
N PHE A 57 1.59 -0.64 -5.05
CA PHE A 57 2.85 -1.20 -4.56
C PHE A 57 3.01 -2.65 -5.03
N HIS A 58 2.00 -3.50 -4.80
CA HIS A 58 2.00 -4.88 -5.27
C HIS A 58 2.08 -4.96 -6.81
N ALA A 59 1.34 -4.12 -7.54
CA ALA A 59 1.40 -4.08 -9.00
C ALA A 59 2.80 -3.70 -9.52
N GLN A 60 3.47 -2.73 -8.88
CA GLN A 60 4.82 -2.32 -9.23
C GLN A 60 5.84 -3.46 -9.01
N MET A 61 5.75 -4.18 -7.88
CA MET A 61 6.61 -5.33 -7.61
C MET A 61 6.37 -6.50 -8.57
N ALA A 62 5.12 -6.73 -8.99
CA ALA A 62 4.82 -7.74 -10.01
C ALA A 62 5.43 -7.38 -11.36
N LYS A 63 5.28 -6.10 -11.77
CA LYS A 63 5.90 -5.57 -12.99
C LYS A 63 7.43 -5.70 -12.97
N GLU A 64 8.08 -5.44 -11.84
CA GLU A 64 9.55 -5.62 -11.67
C GLU A 64 10.01 -7.07 -11.84
N ARG A 65 9.09 -8.03 -11.69
CA ARG A 65 9.33 -9.48 -11.84
C ARG A 65 8.87 -10.03 -13.20
N ASP A 66 8.41 -9.17 -14.09
CA ASP A 66 7.79 -9.55 -15.38
C ASP A 66 6.60 -10.53 -15.22
N ALA A 67 5.78 -10.32 -14.19
CA ALA A 67 4.59 -11.14 -13.87
C ALA A 67 3.27 -10.50 -14.31
#